data_AF-A0A430M5R4-F1
#
_entry.id   AF-A0A430M5R4-F1
#
_cell.length_a   1.000
_cell.length_b   1.000
_cell.length_c   1.000
_cell.angle_alpha   90.00
_cell.angle_beta   90.00
_cell.angle_gamma   90.00
#
_symmetry.space_group_name_H-M   'P 1'
#
loop_
_entity.id
_entity.type
_entity.pdbx_description
1 polymer ?
#
loop_
_entity_poly.entity_id
_entity_poly.type
_entity_poly.pdbx_seq_one_letter_code
_entity_poly.pdbx_strand_id
1 'polypeptide(L)'
;MFRYREIQSELRFMLWERPPPYAQINLSEWQNHMRQRIDDWYSSMPLGSHLGSFEKGVLSNFEVTHNTALFNMYRPSPNNPTPSEQQAVTMAEIATNMVHLYQRLFRQKRLSIYWQSIENVFSAGTALMLAYIRSPGVQQAITLTSLESLVHTCSSLLWGMVERFPSFQGKRDAFDITASKVLEAVKTESVGNVGLATPNIARNLATEEQAGHGFSAQNVNPFALGTGSPSNIPSEAE
;
A
#
# COMPACT_ATOMS: atom_id res chain seq x y z
N MET A 1 5.80 9.33 17.40
CA MET A 1 4.47 8.70 17.26
C MET A 1 3.35 9.73 17.03
N PHE A 2 3.14 10.72 17.91
CA PHE A 2 2.08 11.73 17.74
C PHE A 2 2.13 12.50 16.41
N ARG A 3 3.32 12.97 16.00
CA ARG A 3 3.53 13.66 14.71
C ARG A 3 3.03 12.86 13.49
N TYR A 4 3.20 11.54 13.50
CA TYR A 4 2.70 10.71 12.39
C TYR A 4 1.17 10.58 12.40
N ARG A 5 0.55 10.52 13.59
CA ARG A 5 -0.91 10.46 13.70
C ARG A 5 -1.56 11.74 13.16
N GLU A 6 -0.93 12.89 13.39
CA GLU A 6 -1.36 14.16 12.79
C GLU A 6 -1.27 14.12 11.26
N ILE A 7 -0.13 13.68 10.72
CA ILE A 7 0.05 13.48 9.26
C ILE A 7 -1.04 12.55 8.69
N GLN A 8 -1.32 11.43 9.36
CA GLN A 8 -2.35 10.49 8.91
C GLN A 8 -3.75 11.09 8.93
N SER A 9 -4.10 11.83 9.99
CA SER A 9 -5.39 12.49 10.10
C SER A 9 -5.58 13.51 8.98
N GLU A 10 -4.55 14.31 8.71
CA GLU A 10 -4.60 15.34 7.68
C GLU A 10 -4.63 14.74 6.26
N LEU A 11 -3.82 13.71 5.99
CA LEU A 11 -3.89 12.95 4.73
C LEU A 11 -5.30 12.42 4.50
N ARG A 12 -5.92 11.82 5.53
CA ARG A 12 -7.27 11.25 5.43
C ARG A 12 -8.29 12.34 5.12
N PHE A 13 -8.26 13.44 5.87
CA PHE A 13 -9.16 14.57 5.70
C PHE A 13 -9.05 15.15 4.28
N MET A 14 -7.84 15.49 3.85
CA MET A 14 -7.62 16.23 2.61
C MET A 14 -7.89 15.43 1.34
N LEU A 15 -7.71 14.11 1.37
CA LEU A 15 -7.85 13.25 0.18
C LEU A 15 -9.21 12.55 0.09
N TRP A 16 -9.87 12.28 1.22
CA TRP A 16 -11.13 11.51 1.26
C TRP A 16 -12.32 12.28 1.83
N GLU A 17 -12.13 13.34 2.62
CA GLU A 17 -13.25 14.14 3.12
C GLU A 17 -13.54 15.30 2.18
N ARG A 18 -14.83 15.59 1.93
CA ARG A 18 -15.20 16.68 1.02
C ARG A 18 -14.83 18.01 1.67
N PRO A 19 -13.94 18.81 1.06
CA PRO A 19 -13.63 20.13 1.59
C PRO A 19 -14.91 21.00 1.55
N PRO A 20 -15.07 21.93 2.51
CA PRO A 20 -16.17 22.88 2.46
C PRO A 20 -16.16 23.67 1.15
N PRO A 21 -17.33 24.06 0.59
CA PRO A 21 -17.42 24.69 -0.74
C PRO A 21 -16.60 25.97 -0.93
N TYR A 22 -16.20 26.61 0.17
CA TYR A 22 -15.44 27.86 0.20
C TYR A 22 -13.92 27.64 0.35
N ALA A 23 -13.45 26.42 0.62
CA ALA A 23 -12.04 26.14 0.78
C ALA A 23 -11.38 25.98 -0.60
N GLN A 24 -10.75 27.05 -1.09
CA GLN A 24 -9.87 26.99 -2.26
C GLN A 24 -8.53 26.39 -1.82
N ILE A 25 -8.44 25.07 -1.85
CA ILE A 25 -7.22 24.35 -1.47
C ILE A 25 -6.40 24.08 -2.72
N ASN A 26 -5.19 24.64 -2.78
CA ASN A 26 -4.21 24.22 -3.78
C ASN A 26 -3.63 22.85 -3.39
N LEU A 27 -4.20 21.79 -3.96
CA LEU A 27 -3.82 20.41 -3.64
C LEU A 27 -2.34 20.13 -3.93
N SER A 28 -1.79 20.69 -5.02
CA SER A 28 -0.40 20.46 -5.41
C SER A 28 0.60 21.04 -4.42
N GLU A 29 0.33 22.25 -3.92
CA GLU A 29 1.13 22.92 -2.90
C GLU A 29 1.04 22.17 -1.56
N TRP A 30 -0.17 21.78 -1.17
CA TRP A 30 -0.38 20.98 0.03
C TRP A 30 0.35 19.63 -0.04
N GLN A 31 0.30 18.92 -1.17
CA GLN A 31 1.01 17.65 -1.35
C GLN A 31 2.53 17.82 -1.23
N ASN A 32 3.09 18.89 -1.77
CA ASN A 32 4.52 19.17 -1.66
C ASN A 32 4.92 19.41 -0.20
N HIS A 33 4.15 20.22 0.52
CA HIS A 33 4.38 20.47 1.95
C HIS A 33 4.19 19.20 2.79
N MET A 34 3.16 18.40 2.49
CA MET A 34 2.89 17.13 3.18
C MET A 34 4.00 16.11 2.94
N ARG A 35 4.53 16.03 1.71
CA ARG A 35 5.72 15.20 1.41
C ARG A 35 6.89 15.57 2.29
N GLN A 36 7.23 16.86 2.36
CA GLN A 36 8.35 17.33 3.19
C GLN A 36 8.16 16.94 4.65
N ARG A 37 6.95 17.10 5.20
CA ARG A 37 6.64 16.68 6.58
C ARG A 37 6.79 15.18 6.81
N ILE A 38 6.43 14.35 5.84
CA ILE A 38 6.60 12.89 5.89
C ILE A 38 8.10 12.53 5.88
N ASP A 39 8.88 13.18 5.01
CA ASP A 39 10.32 12.96 4.89
C ASP A 39 11.06 13.43 6.15
N ASP A 40 10.78 14.63 6.64
CA ASP A 40 11.33 15.17 7.89
C ASP A 40 11.00 14.29 9.10
N TRP A 41 9.76 13.80 9.17
CA TRP A 41 9.34 12.85 10.20
C TRP A 41 10.19 11.58 10.15
N TYR A 42 10.42 11.02 8.95
CA TYR A 42 11.21 9.80 8.79
C TYR A 42 12.69 10.04 9.13
N SER A 43 13.28 11.15 8.68
CA SER A 43 14.66 11.53 9.00
C SER A 43 14.90 11.83 10.48
N SER A 44 13.86 12.29 11.20
CA SER A 44 13.93 12.54 12.64
C SER A 44 13.94 11.27 13.51
N MET A 45 13.72 10.10 12.92
CA MET A 45 13.75 8.84 13.65
C MET A 45 15.19 8.42 13.98
N PRO A 46 15.47 7.86 15.17
CA PRO A 46 16.81 7.43 15.55
C PRO A 46 17.23 6.21 14.72
N LEU A 47 17.85 6.46 13.56
CA LEU A 47 18.47 5.46 12.68
C LEU A 47 19.86 5.11 13.22
N GLY A 48 19.91 4.47 14.39
CA GLY A 48 21.18 4.11 15.04
C GLY A 48 21.86 2.90 14.41
N SER A 49 23.18 2.97 14.20
CA SER A 49 24.01 1.89 13.63
C SER A 49 24.26 0.71 14.59
N HIS A 50 23.82 0.78 15.84
CA HIS A 50 24.05 -0.22 16.91
C HIS A 50 22.77 -0.92 17.38
N LEU A 51 21.87 -1.23 16.45
CA LEU A 51 20.54 -1.74 16.77
C LEU A 51 20.47 -3.27 16.71
N GLY A 52 19.93 -3.87 17.78
CA GLY A 52 19.62 -5.29 17.86
C GLY A 52 18.51 -5.72 16.91
N SER A 53 18.12 -7.00 16.96
CA SER A 53 17.10 -7.57 16.05
C SER A 53 15.72 -6.91 16.22
N PHE A 54 15.35 -6.56 17.47
CA PHE A 54 14.09 -5.91 17.78
C PHE A 54 14.03 -4.50 17.16
N GLU A 55 15.10 -3.73 17.33
CA GLU A 55 15.19 -2.36 16.85
C GLU A 55 15.25 -2.30 15.32
N LYS A 56 15.89 -3.28 14.67
CA LYS A 56 15.77 -3.49 13.23
C LYS A 56 14.30 -3.69 12.82
N GLY A 57 13.55 -4.53 13.53
CA GLY A 57 12.11 -4.71 13.27
C GLY A 57 11.32 -3.39 13.34
N VAL A 58 11.61 -2.56 14.35
CA VAL A 58 11.00 -1.24 14.52
C VAL A 58 11.35 -0.29 13.35
N LEU A 59 12.61 -0.28 12.90
CA LEU A 59 13.03 0.53 11.73
C LEU A 59 12.29 0.13 10.45
N SER A 60 12.09 -1.16 10.20
CA SER A 60 11.32 -1.63 9.05
C SER A 60 9.87 -1.15 9.09
N ASN A 61 9.27 -1.06 10.29
CA ASN A 61 7.94 -0.51 10.41
C ASN A 61 7.91 0.98 10.02
N PHE A 62 8.93 1.76 10.37
CA PHE A 62 8.99 3.18 9.97
C PHE A 62 9.18 3.35 8.47
N GLU A 63 10.03 2.54 7.84
CA GLU A 63 10.24 2.58 6.39
C GLU A 63 8.96 2.22 5.62
N VAL A 64 8.25 1.17 6.07
CA VAL A 64 6.93 0.81 5.52
C VAL A 64 5.94 1.96 5.70
N THR A 65 5.89 2.52 6.90
CA THR A 65 4.98 3.61 7.26
C THR A 65 5.19 4.85 6.37
N HIS A 66 6.46 5.24 6.16
CA HIS A 66 6.85 6.33 5.27
C HIS A 66 6.40 6.09 3.82
N ASN A 67 6.74 4.93 3.24
CA ASN A 67 6.40 4.61 1.86
C ASN A 67 4.88 4.49 1.65
N THR A 68 4.15 3.89 2.61
CA THR A 68 2.69 3.80 2.54
C THR A 68 2.03 5.18 2.62
N ALA A 69 2.54 6.11 3.44
CA ALA A 69 2.02 7.47 3.51
C ALA A 69 2.20 8.22 2.18
N LEU A 70 3.38 8.11 1.57
CA LEU A 70 3.65 8.68 0.25
C LEU A 70 2.74 8.05 -0.82
N PHE A 71 2.63 6.72 -0.85
CA PHE A 71 1.78 6.03 -1.82
C PHE A 71 0.32 6.48 -1.73
N ASN A 72 -0.23 6.55 -0.51
CA ASN A 72 -1.60 7.02 -0.28
C ASN A 72 -1.83 8.46 -0.73
N MET A 73 -0.80 9.30 -0.76
CA MET A 73 -0.90 10.70 -1.17
C MET A 73 -1.01 10.87 -2.69
N TYR A 74 -0.36 9.99 -3.47
CA TYR A 74 -0.32 10.09 -4.93
C TYR A 74 -1.27 9.14 -5.64
N ARG A 75 -1.80 8.11 -4.96
CA ARG A 75 -2.84 7.26 -5.55
C ARG A 75 -4.10 8.09 -5.86
N PRO A 76 -4.86 7.74 -6.91
CA PRO A 76 -6.16 8.36 -7.17
C PRO A 76 -7.04 8.34 -5.92
N SER A 77 -7.65 9.47 -5.59
CA SER A 77 -8.49 9.64 -4.41
C SER A 77 -9.75 10.43 -4.77
N PRO A 78 -10.81 10.44 -3.94
CA PRO A 78 -12.03 11.20 -4.22
C PRO A 78 -11.78 12.69 -4.52
N ASN A 79 -10.85 13.33 -3.82
CA ASN A 79 -10.50 14.73 -4.03
C ASN A 79 -9.39 14.94 -5.08
N ASN A 80 -8.81 13.85 -5.60
CA ASN A 80 -7.88 13.86 -6.73
C ASN A 80 -8.11 12.63 -7.63
N PRO A 81 -9.24 12.58 -8.36
CA PRO A 81 -9.62 11.38 -9.12
C PRO A 81 -8.73 11.15 -10.34
N THR A 82 -8.17 12.23 -10.89
CA THR A 82 -7.29 12.24 -12.06
C THR A 82 -5.98 12.94 -11.72
N PRO A 83 -5.02 12.23 -11.09
CA PRO A 83 -3.68 12.77 -10.89
C PRO A 83 -3.06 13.21 -12.22
N SER A 84 -2.27 14.29 -12.18
CA SER A 84 -1.46 14.72 -13.31
C SER A 84 -0.47 13.64 -13.74
N GLU A 85 0.04 13.76 -14.97
CA GLU A 85 1.00 12.81 -15.53
C GLU A 85 2.24 12.65 -14.65
N GLN A 86 2.77 13.75 -14.14
CA GLN A 86 3.91 13.75 -13.22
C GLN A 86 3.58 13.02 -11.90
N GLN A 87 2.38 13.25 -11.34
CA GLN A 87 1.95 12.56 -10.13
C GLN A 87 1.76 11.06 -10.37
N ALA A 88 1.29 10.64 -11.56
CA ALA A 88 1.17 9.23 -11.93
C ALA A 88 2.54 8.55 -12.02
N VAL A 89 3.54 9.20 -12.62
CA VAL A 89 4.93 8.72 -12.65
C VAL A 89 5.50 8.60 -11.24
N THR A 90 5.38 9.65 -10.42
CA THR A 90 5.82 9.62 -9.02
C THR A 90 5.13 8.52 -8.22
N MET A 91 3.83 8.30 -8.43
CA MET A 91 3.09 7.22 -7.79
C MET A 91 3.64 5.84 -8.19
N ALA A 92 3.92 5.64 -9.48
CA ALA A 92 4.46 4.39 -9.98
C ALA A 92 5.88 4.10 -9.43
N GLU A 93 6.72 5.13 -9.29
CA GLU A 93 8.03 5.02 -8.63
C GLU A 93 7.88 4.60 -7.15
N ILE A 94 6.99 5.26 -6.40
CA ILE A 94 6.73 4.89 -5.00
C ILE A 94 6.19 3.46 -4.89
N ALA A 95 5.25 3.08 -5.76
CA ALA A 95 4.68 1.74 -5.76
C ALA A 95 5.74 0.68 -6.07
N THR A 96 6.64 0.94 -7.02
CA THR A 96 7.80 0.09 -7.32
C THR A 96 8.68 -0.10 -6.09
N ASN A 97 9.01 1.00 -5.40
CA ASN A 97 9.79 0.95 -4.16
C ASN A 97 9.08 0.15 -3.06
N MET A 98 7.76 0.29 -2.92
CA MET A 98 6.96 -0.50 -1.98
C MET A 98 7.04 -2.00 -2.29
N VAL A 99 6.89 -2.40 -3.55
CA VAL A 99 6.98 -3.82 -3.95
C VAL A 99 8.34 -4.41 -3.56
N HIS A 100 9.44 -3.71 -3.88
CA HIS A 100 10.78 -4.15 -3.50
C HIS A 100 11.01 -4.16 -1.98
N LEU A 101 10.47 -3.18 -1.27
CA LEU A 101 10.52 -3.13 0.19
C LEU A 101 9.84 -4.36 0.79
N TYR A 102 8.61 -4.67 0.37
CA TYR A 102 7.88 -5.84 0.85
C TYR A 102 8.56 -7.15 0.46
N GLN A 103 9.13 -7.25 -0.73
CA GLN A 103 9.93 -8.39 -1.17
C GLN A 103 11.12 -8.63 -0.24
N ARG A 104 11.86 -7.57 0.09
CA ARG A 104 13.00 -7.62 1.02
C ARG A 104 12.56 -8.05 2.42
N LEU A 105 11.50 -7.44 2.96
CA LEU A 105 11.00 -7.75 4.30
C LEU A 105 10.45 -9.17 4.40
N PHE A 106 9.76 -9.66 3.36
CA PHE A 106 9.28 -11.03 3.29
C PHE A 106 10.44 -12.03 3.34
N ARG A 107 11.48 -11.83 2.50
CA ARG A 107 12.68 -12.69 2.48
C ARG A 107 13.42 -12.70 3.81
N GLN A 108 13.45 -11.57 4.51
CA GLN A 108 14.10 -11.44 5.81
C GLN A 108 13.23 -11.96 6.97
N LYS A 109 12.00 -12.44 6.71
CA LYS A 109 11.01 -12.81 7.74
C LYS A 109 10.72 -11.67 8.72
N ARG A 110 10.75 -10.42 8.24
CA ARG A 110 10.57 -9.19 9.02
C ARG A 110 9.23 -8.51 8.80
N LEU A 111 8.28 -9.21 8.20
CA LEU A 111 6.90 -8.73 8.12
C LEU A 111 6.23 -8.90 9.47
N SER A 112 5.89 -7.77 10.09
CA SER A 112 5.25 -7.70 11.39
C SER A 112 3.74 -7.94 11.29
N ILE A 113 3.09 -7.37 10.27
CA ILE A 113 1.63 -7.38 10.13
C ILE A 113 1.27 -7.87 8.72
N TYR A 114 1.03 -9.17 8.59
CA TYR A 114 0.76 -9.82 7.30
C TYR A 114 -0.47 -9.26 6.60
N TRP A 115 -1.59 -9.08 7.31
CA TRP A 115 -2.81 -8.55 6.71
C TRP A 115 -2.59 -7.16 6.08
N GLN A 116 -1.92 -6.25 6.79
CA GLN A 116 -1.59 -4.91 6.27
C GLN A 116 -0.60 -4.98 5.10
N SER A 117 0.32 -5.94 5.13
CA SER A 117 1.28 -6.16 4.05
C SER A 117 0.59 -6.63 2.77
N ILE A 118 -0.40 -7.52 2.90
CA ILE A 118 -1.25 -7.98 1.79
C ILE A 118 -1.98 -6.80 1.16
N GLU A 119 -2.63 -5.96 1.97
CA GLU A 119 -3.31 -4.75 1.47
C GLU A 119 -2.37 -3.85 0.69
N ASN A 120 -1.20 -3.57 1.26
CA ASN A 120 -0.25 -2.63 0.67
C ASN A 120 0.35 -3.17 -0.65
N VAL A 121 0.70 -4.47 -0.70
CA VAL A 121 1.21 -5.11 -1.93
C VAL A 121 0.11 -5.17 -3.00
N PHE A 122 -1.11 -5.54 -2.62
CA PHE A 122 -2.26 -5.55 -3.53
C PHE A 122 -2.51 -4.17 -4.14
N SER A 123 -2.60 -3.13 -3.30
CA SER A 123 -2.82 -1.75 -3.76
C SER A 123 -1.68 -1.24 -4.62
N ALA A 124 -0.41 -1.49 -4.25
CA ALA A 124 0.75 -1.06 -5.04
C ALA A 124 0.78 -1.72 -6.43
N GLY A 125 0.56 -3.04 -6.51
CA GLY A 125 0.53 -3.76 -7.78
C GLY A 125 -0.63 -3.32 -8.68
N THR A 126 -1.83 -3.16 -8.12
CA THR A 126 -3.00 -2.68 -8.87
C THR A 126 -2.81 -1.25 -9.36
N ALA A 127 -2.23 -0.37 -8.53
CA ALA A 127 -1.95 1.00 -8.92
C ALA A 127 -0.89 1.08 -10.04
N LEU A 128 0.15 0.25 -10.00
CA LEU A 128 1.14 0.15 -11.10
C LEU A 128 0.48 -0.23 -12.43
N MET A 129 -0.33 -1.29 -12.41
CA MET A 129 -1.06 -1.77 -13.58
C MET A 129 -1.99 -0.69 -14.16
N LEU A 130 -2.77 -0.04 -13.29
CA LEU A 130 -3.69 1.02 -13.71
C LEU A 130 -2.96 2.26 -14.23
N ALA A 131 -1.87 2.67 -13.58
CA ALA A 131 -1.07 3.80 -14.02
C ALA A 131 -0.44 3.53 -15.39
N TYR A 132 0.09 2.32 -15.60
CA TYR A 132 0.68 1.93 -16.88
C TYR A 132 -0.33 2.03 -18.04
N ILE A 133 -1.58 1.58 -17.84
CA ILE A 133 -2.61 1.66 -18.89
C ILE A 133 -3.06 3.11 -19.14
N ARG A 134 -3.05 3.97 -18.12
CA ARG A 134 -3.67 5.30 -18.19
C ARG A 134 -2.71 6.45 -18.47
N SER A 135 -1.41 6.26 -18.22
CA SER A 135 -0.40 7.32 -18.24
C SER A 135 0.73 6.96 -19.20
N PRO A 136 0.84 7.64 -20.36
CA PRO A 136 1.96 7.50 -21.29
C PRO A 136 3.33 7.77 -20.65
N GLY A 137 3.41 8.70 -19.69
CA GLY A 137 4.59 9.00 -18.91
C GLY A 137 5.05 7.81 -18.06
N VAL A 138 4.12 7.04 -17.49
CA VAL A 138 4.45 5.78 -16.80
C VAL A 138 4.96 4.73 -17.78
N GLN A 139 4.40 4.64 -18.99
CA GLN A 139 4.89 3.73 -20.03
C GLN A 139 6.31 4.10 -20.51
N GLN A 140 6.67 5.38 -20.45
CA GLN A 140 8.04 5.84 -20.74
C GLN A 140 9.01 5.55 -19.58
N ALA A 141 8.53 5.65 -18.34
CA ALA A 141 9.34 5.44 -17.15
C ALA A 141 9.56 3.96 -16.78
N ILE A 142 8.58 3.10 -17.04
CA ILE A 142 8.58 1.68 -16.69
C ILE A 142 8.41 0.86 -17.96
N THR A 143 9.34 -0.04 -18.25
CA THR A 143 9.20 -0.95 -19.40
C THR A 143 8.14 -2.03 -19.13
N LEU A 144 7.54 -2.59 -20.18
CA LEU A 144 6.60 -3.70 -20.04
C LEU A 144 7.21 -4.88 -19.26
N THR A 145 8.46 -5.24 -19.55
CA THR A 145 9.17 -6.32 -18.84
C THR A 145 9.37 -6.01 -17.35
N SER A 146 9.67 -4.75 -17.01
CA SER A 146 9.75 -4.30 -15.62
C SER A 146 8.39 -4.40 -14.93
N LEU A 147 7.31 -3.99 -15.59
CA LEU A 147 5.94 -4.13 -15.08
C LEU A 147 5.60 -5.60 -14.81
N GLU A 148 5.86 -6.50 -15.76
CA GLU A 148 5.62 -7.94 -15.60
C GLU A 148 6.37 -8.51 -14.40
N SER A 149 7.63 -8.12 -14.23
CA SER A 149 8.45 -8.54 -13.09
C SER A 149 7.89 -8.06 -11.75
N LEU A 150 7.43 -6.81 -11.69
CA LEU A 150 6.81 -6.23 -10.50
C LEU A 150 5.49 -6.92 -10.16
N VAL A 151 4.62 -7.13 -11.15
CA VAL A 151 3.34 -7.84 -10.99
C VAL A 151 3.58 -9.27 -10.52
N HIS A 152 4.53 -9.99 -11.11
CA HIS A 152 4.91 -11.34 -10.67
C HIS A 152 5.45 -11.36 -9.23
N THR A 153 6.22 -10.34 -8.84
CA THR A 153 6.71 -10.17 -7.47
C THR A 153 5.55 -9.97 -6.49
N CYS A 154 4.57 -9.14 -6.84
CA CYS A 154 3.35 -8.95 -6.04
C CYS A 154 2.57 -10.26 -5.88
N SER A 155 2.31 -10.99 -6.98
CA SER A 155 1.63 -12.29 -6.92
C SER A 155 2.37 -13.25 -5.99
N SER A 156 3.69 -13.40 -6.17
CA SER A 156 4.52 -14.29 -5.35
C SER A 156 4.47 -13.93 -3.86
N LEU A 157 4.51 -12.63 -3.56
CA LEU A 157 4.38 -12.11 -2.19
C LEU A 157 3.00 -12.43 -1.59
N LEU A 158 1.92 -12.17 -2.33
CA LEU A 158 0.56 -12.45 -1.89
C LEU A 158 0.36 -13.95 -1.62
N TRP A 159 0.85 -14.81 -2.51
CA TRP A 159 0.85 -16.26 -2.30
C TRP A 159 1.56 -16.67 -1.02
N GLY A 160 2.80 -16.18 -0.82
CA GLY A 160 3.59 -16.52 0.36
C GLY A 160 3.02 -15.96 1.69
N MET A 161 2.26 -14.86 1.63
CA MET A 161 1.57 -14.31 2.80
C MET A 161 0.26 -15.04 3.09
N VAL A 162 -0.51 -15.39 2.07
CA VAL A 162 -1.81 -16.10 2.19
C VAL A 162 -1.64 -17.53 2.71
N GLU A 163 -0.51 -18.19 2.42
CA GLU A 163 -0.16 -19.49 3.03
C GLU A 163 -0.19 -19.42 4.57
N ARG A 164 0.21 -18.28 5.14
CA ARG A 164 0.19 -18.02 6.59
C ARG A 164 -1.11 -17.38 7.07
N PHE A 165 -1.86 -16.73 6.18
CA PHE A 165 -3.12 -16.06 6.50
C PHE A 165 -4.19 -16.33 5.43
N PRO A 166 -4.87 -17.50 5.49
CA PRO A 166 -5.80 -17.96 4.46
C PRO A 166 -6.99 -17.04 4.22
N SER A 167 -7.36 -16.19 5.18
CA SER A 167 -8.53 -15.30 5.07
C SER A 167 -8.43 -14.27 3.93
N PHE A 168 -7.24 -14.08 3.32
CA PHE A 168 -7.04 -13.18 2.18
C PHE A 168 -6.86 -13.90 0.84
N GLN A 169 -7.20 -15.19 0.74
CA GLN A 169 -7.17 -15.92 -0.55
C GLN A 169 -7.92 -15.19 -1.67
N GLY A 170 -9.09 -14.60 -1.36
CA GLY A 170 -9.85 -13.82 -2.33
C GLY A 170 -9.08 -12.62 -2.91
N LYS A 171 -8.22 -11.95 -2.12
CA LYS A 171 -7.40 -10.82 -2.62
C LYS A 171 -6.28 -11.28 -3.53
N ARG A 172 -5.64 -12.40 -3.20
CA ARG A 172 -4.65 -13.04 -4.08
C ARG A 172 -5.28 -13.43 -5.41
N ASP A 173 -6.43 -14.09 -5.38
CA ASP A 173 -7.12 -14.56 -6.59
C ASP A 173 -7.58 -13.39 -7.46
N ALA A 174 -8.17 -12.36 -6.84
CA ALA A 174 -8.55 -11.13 -7.54
C ALA A 174 -7.34 -10.44 -8.18
N PHE A 175 -6.19 -10.43 -7.49
CA PHE A 175 -4.96 -9.86 -8.03
C PHE A 175 -4.47 -10.64 -9.26
N ASP A 176 -4.36 -11.97 -9.18
CA ASP A 176 -3.87 -12.80 -10.29
C ASP A 176 -4.79 -12.72 -11.52
N ILE A 177 -6.11 -12.69 -11.31
CA ILE A 177 -7.11 -12.50 -12.38
C ILE A 177 -6.93 -11.12 -13.04
N THR A 178 -6.76 -10.07 -12.23
CA THR A 178 -6.59 -8.70 -12.73
C THR A 178 -5.27 -8.56 -13.49
N ALA A 179 -4.18 -9.09 -12.93
CA ALA A 179 -2.85 -9.10 -13.52
C ALA A 179 -2.85 -9.76 -14.90
N SER A 180 -3.43 -10.94 -15.01
CA SER A 180 -3.52 -11.69 -16.27
C SER A 180 -4.23 -10.85 -17.35
N LYS A 181 -5.41 -10.32 -17.02
CA LYS A 181 -6.21 -9.52 -17.97
C LYS A 181 -5.50 -8.23 -18.40
N VAL A 182 -4.87 -7.52 -17.46
CA VAL A 182 -4.17 -6.27 -17.76
C VAL A 182 -2.95 -6.52 -18.63
N LEU A 183 -2.11 -7.50 -18.27
CA LEU A 183 -0.89 -7.79 -19.03
C LEU A 183 -1.23 -8.31 -20.44
N GLU A 184 -2.28 -9.10 -20.61
CA GLU A 184 -2.77 -9.51 -21.93
C GLU A 184 -3.25 -8.32 -22.77
N ALA A 185 -4.02 -7.40 -22.18
CA ALA A 185 -4.50 -6.20 -22.86
C ALA A 185 -3.33 -5.32 -23.33
N VAL A 186 -2.38 -5.05 -22.44
CA VAL A 186 -1.19 -4.23 -22.74
C VAL A 186 -0.33 -4.86 -23.83
N LYS A 187 -0.13 -6.19 -23.81
CA LYS A 187 0.59 -6.91 -24.87
C LYS A 187 -0.12 -6.76 -26.21
N THR A 188 -1.44 -6.92 -26.23
CA THR A 188 -2.24 -6.82 -27.45
C THR A 188 -2.17 -5.41 -28.05
N GLU A 189 -2.25 -4.38 -27.20
CA GLU A 189 -2.08 -2.97 -27.63
C GLU A 189 -0.67 -2.68 -28.15
N SER A 190 0.37 -3.28 -27.55
CA SER A 190 1.75 -3.15 -28.03
C SER A 190 1.99 -3.84 -29.38
N VAL A 191 1.22 -4.89 -29.69
CA VAL A 191 1.32 -5.67 -30.95
C VAL A 191 0.42 -5.09 -32.05
N GLY A 192 -0.65 -4.37 -31.68
CA GLY A 192 -1.58 -3.76 -32.63
C GLY A 192 -1.78 -2.27 -32.37
N ASN A 193 -0.89 -1.42 -32.90
CA ASN A 193 -1.11 0.03 -32.87
C ASN A 193 -2.19 0.46 -33.89
N VAL A 194 -3.48 0.24 -33.57
CA VAL A 194 -4.64 0.98 -34.15
C VAL A 194 -5.81 0.99 -33.15
N GLY A 195 -6.16 2.17 -32.63
CA GLY A 195 -7.56 2.52 -32.31
C GLY A 195 -8.05 2.28 -30.87
N LEU A 196 -8.05 3.36 -30.09
CA LEU A 196 -8.91 3.66 -28.93
C LEU A 196 -10.05 2.66 -28.64
N ALA A 197 -9.87 1.84 -27.62
CA ALA A 197 -10.98 1.31 -26.82
C ALA A 197 -10.48 0.92 -25.42
N THR A 198 -10.43 1.87 -24.49
CA THR A 198 -10.40 1.57 -23.04
C THR A 198 -11.71 0.87 -22.66
N PRO A 199 -11.75 -0.43 -22.33
CA PRO A 199 -12.99 -1.08 -21.96
C PRO A 199 -13.01 -1.30 -20.45
N ASN A 200 -13.89 -0.59 -19.74
CA ASN A 200 -14.58 -0.97 -18.49
C ASN A 200 -13.83 -1.56 -17.26
N ILE A 201 -12.55 -1.94 -17.34
CA ILE A 201 -11.76 -2.52 -16.23
C ILE A 201 -11.64 -1.51 -15.08
N ALA A 202 -11.50 -0.23 -15.43
CA ALA A 202 -11.45 0.90 -14.52
C ALA A 202 -12.65 1.04 -13.57
N ARG A 203 -13.88 0.77 -14.05
CA ARG A 203 -15.11 0.94 -13.25
C ARG A 203 -15.30 -0.18 -12.22
N ASN A 204 -14.89 -1.41 -12.55
CA ASN A 204 -15.00 -2.53 -11.61
C ASN A 204 -13.97 -2.41 -10.47
N LEU A 205 -12.75 -1.96 -10.75
CA LEU A 205 -11.69 -1.78 -9.75
C LEU A 205 -12.01 -0.70 -8.70
N ALA A 206 -12.61 0.42 -9.11
CA ALA A 206 -13.03 1.48 -8.18
C ALA A 206 -14.20 1.03 -7.26
N THR A 207 -15.00 0.06 -7.72
CA THR A 207 -16.14 -0.47 -6.95
C THR A 207 -15.69 -1.51 -5.92
N GLU A 208 -14.67 -2.32 -6.23
CA GLU A 208 -14.11 -3.31 -5.29
C GLU A 208 -13.24 -2.68 -4.19
N GLU A 209 -12.50 -1.60 -4.49
CA GLU A 209 -11.71 -0.87 -3.47
C GLU A 209 -12.61 -0.21 -2.39
N GLN A 210 -13.83 0.18 -2.76
CA GLN A 210 -14.83 0.70 -1.81
C GLN A 210 -15.53 -0.41 -1.02
N ALA A 211 -15.78 -1.57 -1.62
CA ALA A 211 -16.38 -2.71 -0.92
C ALA A 211 -15.43 -3.35 0.10
N GLY A 212 -14.11 -3.27 -0.11
CA GLY A 212 -13.09 -3.76 0.81
C GLY A 212 -12.87 -2.94 2.08
N HIS A 213 -13.47 -1.73 2.18
CA HIS A 213 -13.35 -0.86 3.35
C HIS A 213 -14.32 -1.20 4.51
N GLY A 214 -15.09 -2.28 4.40
CA GLY A 214 -16.04 -2.75 5.41
C GLY A 214 -15.45 -3.51 6.61
N PHE A 215 -14.14 -3.48 6.86
CA PHE A 215 -13.58 -4.05 8.09
C PHE A 215 -13.34 -2.93 9.12
N SER A 216 -14.33 -2.72 9.99
CA SER A 216 -14.15 -1.89 11.18
C SER A 216 -13.01 -2.47 12.03
N ALA A 217 -11.91 -1.73 12.14
CA ALA A 217 -10.89 -1.97 13.15
C ALA A 217 -11.50 -1.70 14.53
N GLN A 218 -12.20 -2.68 15.10
CA GLN A 218 -12.50 -2.68 16.52
C GLN A 218 -11.18 -2.92 17.27
N ASN A 219 -10.70 -1.83 17.87
CA ASN A 219 -9.95 -1.75 19.12
C ASN A 219 -9.20 -3.02 19.55
N VAL A 220 -7.93 -3.15 19.13
CA VAL A 220 -6.97 -4.00 19.82
C VAL A 220 -5.97 -3.07 20.52
N ASN A 221 -6.19 -2.84 21.82
CA ASN A 221 -5.25 -2.15 22.70
C ASN A 221 -4.01 -3.03 22.90
N PRO A 222 -2.79 -2.60 22.52
CA PRO A 222 -1.59 -3.43 22.63
C PRO A 222 -0.89 -3.39 24.01
N PHE A 223 -1.57 -2.97 25.08
CA PHE A 223 -0.94 -2.74 26.40
C PHE A 223 -1.58 -3.47 27.60
N ALA A 224 -2.30 -4.57 27.38
CA ALA A 224 -2.74 -5.43 28.49
C ALA A 224 -1.67 -6.48 28.83
N LEU A 225 -0.61 -6.07 29.54
CA LEU A 225 0.34 -6.96 30.21
C LEU A 225 0.06 -6.92 31.72
N GLY A 226 -0.46 -8.04 32.24
CA GLY A 226 -0.16 -8.56 33.57
C GLY A 226 -0.72 -7.84 34.79
N THR A 227 -1.77 -8.43 35.37
CA THR A 227 -1.85 -8.57 36.84
C THR A 227 -2.19 -10.03 37.14
N GLY A 228 -1.20 -10.78 37.61
CA GLY A 228 -1.38 -12.16 38.05
C GLY A 228 -1.96 -12.27 39.46
N SER A 229 -2.46 -13.47 39.77
CA SER A 229 -2.35 -14.25 41.03
C SER A 229 -3.52 -15.26 41.12
N PRO A 230 -3.50 -16.29 41.99
CA PRO A 230 -2.73 -17.52 41.77
C PRO A 230 -3.55 -18.82 42.07
N SER A 231 -2.90 -19.96 41.86
CA SER A 231 -3.11 -21.24 42.57
C SER A 231 -4.39 -22.04 42.30
N ASN A 232 -4.21 -23.22 41.68
CA ASN A 232 -5.03 -24.39 42.02
C ASN A 232 -4.12 -25.61 42.14
N ILE A 233 -4.08 -26.17 43.35
CA ILE A 233 -3.41 -27.42 43.74
C ILE A 233 -4.37 -28.57 43.38
N PRO A 234 -3.92 -29.70 42.81
CA PRO A 234 -4.78 -30.87 42.68
C PRO A 234 -4.80 -31.66 43.99
N SER A 235 -6.00 -31.98 44.48
CA SER A 235 -6.22 -32.89 45.60
C SER A 235 -6.17 -34.33 45.09
N GLU A 236 -5.20 -35.10 45.59
CA GLU A 236 -5.26 -36.57 45.70
C GLU A 236 -6.14 -36.98 46.90
N ALA A 237 -6.38 -38.29 47.00
CA ALA A 237 -7.19 -39.08 47.96
C ALA A 237 -8.66 -39.25 47.52
N GLU A 238 -9.23 -40.45 47.45
CA GLU A 238 -8.87 -41.79 47.96
C GLU A 238 -9.66 -42.84 47.16
#